data_AF-A0A2G7HL54-F1
#
_entry.id   AF-A0A2G7HL54-F1
#
_cell.length_a   1.000
_cell.length_b   1.000
_cell.length_c   1.000
_cell.angle_alpha   90.00
_cell.angle_beta   90.00
_cell.angle_gamma   90.00
#
_symmetry.space_group_name_H-M   'P 1'
#
loop_
_entity.id
_entity.type
_entity.pdbx_description
1 polymer ?
#
loop_
_entity_poly.entity_id
_entity_poly.type
_entity_poly.pdbx_seq_one_letter_code
_entity_poly.pdbx_strand_id
1 'polypeptide(L)'
;MNNKVIMVTNNKLVGEKFNEKCQIEFILGDVNEVFKTVRGYIHKGHELLTHPLMSSVKPNETPYRTVVISKYYKNVVDMESLNYIEESIHSLEKFQKSCGTPAWNDNILKDFRLIDYDLIYNALN
;
A
#
# COMPACT_ATOMS: atom_id res chain seq x y z
N MET A 1 17.70 -0.06 7.63
CA MET A 1 16.52 -0.61 6.91
C MET A 1 17.03 -1.52 5.82
N ASN A 2 16.64 -2.80 5.87
CA ASN A 2 17.26 -3.89 5.12
C ASN A 2 16.76 -3.91 3.65
N ASN A 3 17.65 -4.25 2.72
CA ASN A 3 17.38 -4.61 1.30
C ASN A 3 16.45 -5.84 1.10
N LYS A 4 15.63 -6.17 2.11
CA LYS A 4 14.83 -7.39 2.24
C LYS A 4 13.33 -7.15 2.05
N VAL A 5 12.91 -5.94 1.70
CA VAL A 5 11.49 -5.59 1.49
C VAL A 5 11.27 -4.97 0.11
N ILE A 6 10.05 -5.12 -0.38
CA ILE A 6 9.53 -4.40 -1.56
C ILE A 6 8.42 -3.47 -1.06
N MET A 7 8.46 -2.21 -1.48
CA MET A 7 7.43 -1.23 -1.18
C MET A 7 6.61 -0.99 -2.44
N VAL A 8 5.35 -1.43 -2.44
CA VAL A 8 4.42 -1.20 -3.53
C VAL A 8 3.67 0.09 -3.23
N THR A 9 3.82 1.12 -4.07
CA THR A 9 3.31 2.45 -3.76
C THR A 9 2.91 3.24 -4.99
N ASN A 10 1.85 4.03 -4.90
CA ASN A 10 1.54 5.10 -5.87
C ASN A 10 1.99 6.50 -5.39
N ASN A 11 2.68 6.56 -4.24
CA ASN A 11 3.17 7.79 -3.63
C ASN A 11 4.61 8.08 -4.05
N LYS A 12 4.80 9.08 -4.92
CA LYS A 12 6.15 9.47 -5.40
C LYS A 12 7.10 9.87 -4.27
N LEU A 13 6.60 10.48 -3.20
CA LEU A 13 7.42 10.89 -2.07
C LEU A 13 8.07 9.68 -1.38
N VAL A 14 7.32 8.59 -1.22
CA VAL A 14 7.86 7.33 -0.69
C VAL A 14 8.91 6.77 -1.64
N GLY A 15 8.62 6.71 -2.94
CA GLY A 15 9.58 6.24 -3.94
C GLY A 15 10.89 7.02 -3.91
N GLU A 16 10.83 8.34 -3.84
CA GLU A 16 12.00 9.24 -3.80
C GLU A 16 12.82 9.13 -2.51
N LYS A 17 12.17 8.90 -1.35
CA LYS A 17 12.83 8.89 -0.04
C LYS A 17 13.37 7.52 0.37
N PHE A 18 12.86 6.43 -0.21
CA PHE A 18 13.24 5.06 0.16
C PHE A 18 13.97 4.28 -0.94
N ASN A 19 14.11 4.81 -2.16
CA ASN A 19 14.77 4.13 -3.30
C ASN A 19 16.16 3.54 -2.99
N GLU A 20 16.96 4.19 -2.16
CA GLU A 20 18.31 3.73 -1.79
C GLU A 20 18.29 2.63 -0.72
N LYS A 21 17.17 2.45 -0.01
CA LYS A 21 17.05 1.55 1.15
C LYS A 21 16.21 0.31 0.87
N CYS A 22 15.30 0.37 -0.09
CA CYS A 22 14.30 -0.66 -0.35
C CYS A 22 14.02 -0.77 -1.85
N GLN A 23 13.59 -1.95 -2.30
CA GLN A 23 13.08 -2.09 -3.66
C GLN A 23 11.71 -1.40 -3.74
N ILE A 24 11.53 -0.52 -4.73
CA ILE A 24 10.28 0.21 -4.95
C ILE A 24 9.57 -0.35 -6.18
N GLU A 25 8.32 -0.74 -6.03
CA GLU A 25 7.39 -1.02 -7.13
C GLU A 25 6.42 0.17 -7.21
N PHE A 26 6.68 1.08 -8.15
CA PHE A 26 5.89 2.29 -8.30
C PHE A 26 4.67 2.05 -9.21
N ILE A 27 3.48 2.34 -8.70
CA ILE A 27 2.21 2.12 -9.39
C ILE A 27 1.70 3.44 -9.97
N LEU A 28 1.58 3.47 -11.30
CA LEU A 28 0.88 4.53 -12.03
C LEU A 28 -0.63 4.27 -11.97
N GLY A 29 -1.23 4.45 -10.79
CA GLY A 29 -2.64 4.15 -10.55
C GLY A 29 -3.12 4.58 -9.17
N ASP A 30 -4.32 4.15 -8.82
CA ASP A 30 -4.95 4.43 -7.54
C ASP A 30 -4.63 3.35 -6.48
N VAL A 31 -5.27 3.46 -5.32
CA VAL A 31 -5.13 2.49 -4.22
C VAL A 31 -5.56 1.08 -4.61
N ASN A 32 -6.54 0.93 -5.52
CA ASN A 32 -7.01 -0.37 -5.97
C ASN A 32 -5.91 -1.08 -6.79
N GLU A 33 -5.23 -0.36 -7.68
CA GLU A 33 -4.09 -0.91 -8.45
C GLU A 33 -2.89 -1.27 -7.56
N VAL A 34 -2.63 -0.50 -6.49
CA VAL A 34 -1.66 -0.87 -5.46
C VAL A 34 -2.04 -2.20 -4.81
N PHE A 35 -3.29 -2.35 -4.34
CA PHE A 35 -3.74 -3.58 -3.69
C PHE A 35 -3.75 -4.80 -4.62
N LYS A 36 -4.19 -4.64 -5.88
CA LYS A 36 -4.13 -5.72 -6.88
C LYS A 36 -2.70 -6.18 -7.14
N THR A 37 -1.75 -5.25 -7.21
CA THR A 37 -0.33 -5.57 -7.38
C THR A 37 0.19 -6.36 -6.18
N VAL A 38 -0.10 -5.89 -4.96
CA VAL A 38 0.26 -6.57 -3.71
C VAL A 38 -0.31 -7.98 -3.66
N ARG A 39 -1.59 -8.16 -4.00
CA ARG A 39 -2.21 -9.48 -4.09
C ARG A 39 -1.48 -10.39 -5.08
N GLY A 40 -1.09 -9.86 -6.24
CA GLY A 40 -0.29 -10.60 -7.22
C GLY A 40 1.06 -11.09 -6.66
N TYR A 41 1.72 -10.30 -5.81
CA TYR A 41 2.91 -10.75 -5.08
C TYR A 41 2.58 -11.82 -4.03
N ILE A 42 1.49 -11.68 -3.28
CA ILE A 42 1.10 -12.66 -2.27
C ILE A 42 0.81 -14.03 -2.90
N HIS A 43 0.15 -14.07 -4.07
CA HIS A 43 -0.04 -15.32 -4.82
C HIS A 43 1.28 -15.97 -5.28
N LYS A 44 2.35 -15.19 -5.44
CA LYS A 44 3.70 -15.70 -5.74
C LYS A 44 4.45 -16.17 -4.47
N GLY A 45 3.84 -16.04 -3.30
CA GLY A 45 4.39 -16.45 -2.00
C GLY A 45 5.09 -15.34 -1.22
N HIS A 46 4.87 -14.07 -1.56
CA HIS A 46 5.31 -12.95 -0.72
C HIS A 46 4.36 -12.73 0.46
N GLU A 47 4.86 -12.05 1.50
CA GLU A 47 4.13 -11.81 2.75
C GLU A 47 3.92 -10.32 2.98
N LEU A 48 2.78 -9.94 3.57
CA LEU A 48 2.56 -8.59 4.06
C LEU A 48 3.43 -8.31 5.28
N LEU A 49 4.13 -7.19 5.27
CA LEU A 49 4.88 -6.68 6.43
C LEU A 49 4.20 -5.47 7.08
N THR A 50 3.24 -4.86 6.37
CA THR A 50 2.36 -3.82 6.87
C THR A 50 0.92 -4.14 6.50
N HIS A 51 -0.02 -3.84 7.39
CA HIS A 51 -1.44 -4.00 7.08
C HIS A 51 -1.86 -3.02 5.95
N PRO A 52 -2.60 -3.43 4.91
CA PRO A 52 -2.90 -2.55 3.77
C PRO A 52 -3.80 -1.36 4.13
N LEU A 53 -4.69 -1.53 5.11
CA LEU A 53 -5.51 -0.47 5.69
C LEU A 53 -4.85 0.21 6.91
N MET A 54 -3.58 0.58 6.79
CA MET A 54 -2.88 1.32 7.85
C MET A 54 -3.45 2.74 7.95
N SER A 55 -3.79 3.20 9.17
CA SER A 55 -4.51 4.44 9.54
C SER A 55 -6.01 4.29 9.81
N SER A 56 -6.59 5.28 10.49
CA SER A 56 -8.03 5.42 10.71
C SER A 56 -8.79 6.09 9.55
N VAL A 57 -8.08 6.49 8.49
CA VAL A 57 -8.68 7.11 7.30
C VAL A 57 -9.41 6.03 6.49
N LYS A 58 -10.62 6.33 6.03
CA LYS A 58 -11.36 5.34 5.24
C LYS A 58 -10.62 5.05 3.94
N PRO A 59 -10.64 3.80 3.44
CA PRO A 59 -9.83 3.42 2.28
C PRO A 59 -10.16 4.22 1.02
N ASN A 60 -11.42 4.66 0.84
CA ASN A 60 -11.84 5.48 -0.30
C ASN A 60 -11.46 6.97 -0.18
N GLU A 61 -11.07 7.43 1.02
CA GLU A 61 -10.77 8.84 1.30
C GLU A 61 -9.29 9.19 1.07
N THR A 62 -8.40 8.19 0.97
CA THR A 62 -6.98 8.42 0.69
C THR A 62 -6.64 8.16 -0.79
N PRO A 63 -5.99 9.11 -1.48
CA PRO A 63 -5.51 8.92 -2.85
C PRO A 63 -4.20 8.13 -2.92
N TYR A 64 -3.45 8.10 -1.82
CA TYR A 64 -2.14 7.47 -1.75
C TYR A 64 -2.14 6.27 -0.81
N ARG A 65 -1.39 5.24 -1.23
CA ARG A 65 -1.15 4.08 -0.39
C ARG A 65 0.19 3.45 -0.71
N THR A 66 0.89 3.08 0.35
CA THR A 66 2.06 2.21 0.31
C THR A 66 1.79 0.95 1.12
N VAL A 67 2.20 -0.21 0.57
CA VAL A 67 2.20 -1.49 1.29
C VAL A 67 3.59 -2.09 1.20
N VAL A 68 4.13 -2.51 2.34
CA VAL A 68 5.43 -3.17 2.42
C VAL A 68 5.21 -4.69 2.44
N ILE A 69 5.93 -5.38 1.56
CA ILE A 69 5.93 -6.84 1.47
C ILE A 69 7.34 -7.40 1.59
N SER A 70 7.44 -8.70 1.89
CA SER A 70 8.71 -9.41 1.87
C SER A 70 9.33 -9.36 0.47
N LYS A 71 10.67 -9.25 0.38
CA LYS A 71 11.37 -9.40 -0.91
C LYS A 71 11.52 -10.85 -1.32
N TYR A 72 11.74 -11.73 -0.35
CA TYR A 72 11.84 -13.16 -0.58
C TYR A 72 10.45 -13.79 -0.51
N TYR A 73 10.14 -14.60 -1.51
CA TYR A 73 8.90 -15.36 -1.58
C TYR A 73 9.13 -16.79 -1.09
N LYS A 74 8.06 -17.40 -0.57
CA LYS A 74 7.99 -18.82 -0.22
C LYS A 74 7.35 -19.59 -1.37
N ASN A 75 7.50 -20.93 -1.38
CA ASN A 75 6.82 -21.79 -2.36
C ASN A 75 5.34 -22.07 -1.99
N VAL A 76 4.81 -21.34 -1.02
CA VAL A 76 3.44 -21.46 -0.51
C VAL A 76 2.87 -20.06 -0.33
N VAL A 77 1.57 -19.91 -0.58
CA VAL A 77 0.85 -18.66 -0.33
C VAL A 77 0.67 -18.48 1.18
N ASP A 78 1.03 -17.31 1.68
CA ASP A 78 0.72 -16.92 3.05
C ASP A 78 -0.76 -16.54 3.16
N MET A 79 -1.55 -17.43 3.78
CA MET A 79 -3.01 -17.29 3.82
C MET A 79 -3.48 -16.10 4.66
N GLU A 80 -2.72 -15.72 5.69
CA GLU A 80 -3.01 -14.55 6.51
C GLU A 80 -2.86 -13.26 5.68
N SER A 81 -1.73 -13.13 4.97
CA SER A 81 -1.51 -12.03 4.03
C SER A 81 -2.58 -11.97 2.95
N LEU A 82 -2.98 -13.13 2.41
CA LEU A 82 -4.03 -13.22 1.41
C LEU A 82 -5.38 -12.74 1.95
N ASN A 83 -5.75 -13.17 3.16
CA ASN A 83 -7.00 -12.72 3.80
C ASN A 83 -6.99 -11.21 4.02
N TYR A 84 -5.91 -10.65 4.56
CA TYR A 84 -5.84 -9.20 4.80
C TYR A 84 -5.90 -8.37 3.51
N ILE A 85 -5.25 -8.80 2.42
CA ILE A 85 -5.33 -8.05 1.17
C ILE A 85 -6.72 -8.14 0.55
N GLU A 86 -7.38 -9.31 0.59
CA GLU A 86 -8.73 -9.49 0.06
C GLU A 86 -9.76 -8.68 0.86
N GLU A 87 -9.67 -8.69 2.20
CA GLU A 87 -10.53 -7.85 3.06
C GLU A 87 -10.31 -6.35 2.81
N SER A 88 -9.07 -5.94 2.52
CA SER A 88 -8.72 -4.56 2.22
C SER A 88 -9.29 -4.10 0.88
N ILE A 89 -9.17 -4.94 -0.16
CA ILE A 89 -9.77 -4.71 -1.48
C ILE A 89 -11.30 -4.63 -1.35
N HIS A 90 -11.91 -5.62 -0.69
CA HIS A 90 -13.35 -5.65 -0.48
C HIS A 90 -13.86 -4.40 0.25
N SER A 91 -13.15 -3.98 1.31
CA SER A 91 -13.49 -2.77 2.07
C SER A 91 -13.38 -1.51 1.20
N LEU A 92 -12.31 -1.37 0.42
CA LEU A 92 -12.15 -0.25 -0.50
C LEU A 92 -13.30 -0.18 -1.51
N GLU A 93 -13.57 -1.29 -2.20
CA GLU A 93 -14.65 -1.38 -3.19
C GLU A 93 -16.01 -1.07 -2.57
N LYS A 94 -16.29 -1.61 -1.38
CA LYS A 94 -17.52 -1.34 -0.63
C LYS A 94 -17.68 0.16 -0.36
N PHE A 95 -16.65 0.83 0.16
CA PHE A 95 -16.69 2.26 0.45
C PHE A 95 -16.80 3.11 -0.81
N GLN A 96 -16.06 2.77 -1.87
CA GLN A 96 -16.18 3.46 -3.17
C GLN A 96 -17.59 3.33 -3.74
N LYS A 97 -18.21 2.15 -3.62
CA LYS A 97 -19.58 1.92 -4.08
C LYS A 97 -20.64 2.62 -3.22
N SER A 98 -20.48 2.63 -1.90
CA SER A 98 -21.48 3.18 -0.97
C SER A 98 -21.35 4.69 -0.75
N CYS A 99 -20.13 5.21 -0.75
CA CYS A 99 -19.81 6.58 -0.36
C CYS A 99 -19.16 7.40 -1.49
N GLY A 100 -18.79 6.76 -2.62
CA GLY A 100 -18.04 7.38 -3.69
C GLY A 100 -16.56 7.57 -3.35
N THR A 101 -15.83 8.18 -4.28
CA THR A 101 -14.44 8.61 -4.10
C THR A 101 -14.42 10.13 -4.05
N PRO A 102 -13.84 10.76 -3.01
CA PRO A 102 -13.76 12.22 -2.93
C PRO A 102 -12.95 12.82 -4.07
N ALA A 103 -13.24 14.07 -4.42
CA ALA A 103 -12.33 14.89 -5.21
C ALA A 103 -11.33 15.58 -4.26
N TRP A 104 -10.04 15.40 -4.50
CA TRP A 104 -8.98 16.02 -3.71
C TRP A 104 -8.39 17.20 -4.47
N ASN A 105 -8.28 18.36 -3.81
CA ASN A 105 -7.50 19.47 -4.32
C ASN A 105 -6.00 19.26 -4.03
N ASP A 106 -5.15 20.12 -4.60
CA ASP A 106 -3.69 19.98 -4.47
C ASP A 106 -3.18 20.01 -3.03
N ASN A 107 -3.83 20.75 -2.13
CA ASN A 107 -3.42 20.81 -0.72
C ASN A 107 -3.75 19.50 -0.01
N ILE A 108 -4.96 18.97 -0.22
CA ILE A 108 -5.37 17.68 0.36
C ILE A 108 -4.51 16.54 -0.21
N LEU A 109 -4.17 16.58 -1.50
CA LEU A 109 -3.24 15.63 -2.11
C LEU A 109 -1.87 15.69 -1.42
N LYS A 110 -1.33 16.89 -1.16
CA LYS A 110 -0.04 17.04 -0.45
C LYS A 110 -0.12 16.48 0.98
N ASP A 111 -1.20 16.75 1.70
CA ASP A 111 -1.38 16.28 3.07
C ASP A 111 -1.45 14.75 3.12
N PHE A 112 -2.30 14.11 2.30
CA PHE A 112 -2.38 12.64 2.27
C PHE A 112 -1.08 11.98 1.79
N ARG A 113 -0.33 12.65 0.90
CA ARG A 113 0.98 12.19 0.46
C ARG A 113 1.97 12.13 1.63
N LEU A 114 1.97 13.16 2.46
CA LEU A 114 2.82 13.23 3.65
C LEU A 114 2.37 12.22 4.71
N ILE A 115 1.06 12.09 4.94
CA ILE A 115 0.49 11.11 5.88
C ILE A 115 0.92 9.68 5.51
N ASP A 116 0.75 9.27 4.26
CA ASP A 116 1.17 7.93 3.80
C ASP A 116 2.68 7.73 3.97
N TYR A 117 3.49 8.75 3.64
CA TYR A 117 4.94 8.70 3.86
C TYR A 117 5.30 8.52 5.34
N ASP A 118 4.69 9.32 6.24
CA ASP A 118 4.99 9.30 7.68
C ASP A 118 4.57 7.97 8.32
N LEU A 119 3.44 7.39 7.92
CA LEU A 119 3.02 6.06 8.38
C LEU A 119 4.08 5.01 8.07
N ILE A 120 4.62 5.02 6.86
CA ILE A 120 5.63 4.06 6.42
C ILE A 120 7.00 4.34 7.05
N TYR A 121 7.37 5.60 7.16
CA TYR A 121 8.60 5.99 7.86
C TYR A 121 8.57 5.50 9.31
N ASN A 122 7.44 5.63 10.00
CA ASN A 122 7.30 5.15 11.38
C ASN A 122 7.18 3.62 11.49
N ALA A 123 6.62 2.93 10.48
CA ALA A 123 6.53 1.47 10.48
C ALA A 123 7.89 0.78 10.30
N LEU A 124 8.87 1.47 9.70
CA LEU A 124 10.14 0.89 9.30
C LEU A 124 11.35 1.39 10.09
N ASN A 125 11.18 2.40 10.95
CA ASN A 125 12.19 2.86 11.92
C ASN A 125 11.95 2.22 13.28
#